data_AF-A0A248VUY3-F1
#
_entry.id   AF-A0A248VUY3-F1
#
_cell.length_a   1.000
_cell.length_b   1.000
_cell.length_c   1.000
_cell.angle_alpha   90.00
_cell.angle_beta   90.00
_cell.angle_gamma   90.00
#
_symmetry.space_group_name_H-M   'P 1'
#
loop_
_entity.id
_entity.type
_entity.pdbx_description
1 polymer ?
#
loop_
_entity_poly.entity_id
_entity_poly.type
_entity_poly.pdbx_seq_one_letter_code
_entity_poly.pdbx_strand_id
1 'polypeptide(L)'
;MMLTSVATSDLPVTRNSRTPRMARMARRTHVVVPLVIIDVTVPGTSSANGRRALHAALGEDLRLYVVTIDQQRERVTFRVEVTSRSLDDVIGLLTAALDHATLGRARATVIRRPREH
;
A
#
# COMPACT_ATOMS: atom_id res chain seq x y z
N MET A 1 -75.50 44.11 -3.48
CA MET A 1 -75.30 44.70 -2.13
C MET A 1 -74.48 43.72 -1.31
N MET A 2 -73.57 44.21 -0.46
CA MET A 2 -72.62 43.45 0.38
C MET A 2 -71.59 42.63 -0.43
N LEU A 3 -70.28 42.56 -0.13
CA LEU A 3 -69.52 42.43 1.15
C LEU A 3 -69.71 41.04 1.79
N THR A 4 -68.70 40.35 2.33
CA THR A 4 -67.25 40.62 2.49
C THR A 4 -66.42 39.73 1.49
N SER A 5 -65.19 39.23 1.63
CA SER A 5 -64.16 39.17 2.72
C SER A 5 -62.73 38.95 2.16
N VAL A 6 -61.75 38.71 3.05
CA VAL A 6 -60.31 38.49 2.74
C VAL A 6 -59.83 37.13 3.27
N ALA A 7 -58.87 36.50 2.58
CA ALA A 7 -58.04 35.41 3.12
C ALA A 7 -56.62 35.40 2.49
N THR A 8 -55.68 36.11 3.09
CA THR A 8 -54.24 35.94 2.81
C THR A 8 -53.71 34.68 3.49
N SER A 9 -52.89 33.91 2.78
CA SER A 9 -51.97 32.93 3.35
C SER A 9 -50.65 32.97 2.58
N ASP A 10 -49.68 33.71 3.09
CA ASP A 10 -48.33 33.75 2.53
C ASP A 10 -47.68 32.37 2.56
N LEU A 11 -47.02 31.99 1.46
CA LEU A 11 -46.15 30.80 1.44
C LEU A 11 -44.80 31.18 2.05
N PRO A 12 -44.41 30.63 3.22
CA PRO A 12 -43.06 30.82 3.74
C PRO A 12 -42.07 30.08 2.85
N VAL A 13 -41.47 30.79 1.90
CA VAL A 13 -40.27 30.33 1.18
C VAL A 13 -39.11 30.33 2.18
N THR A 14 -39.06 29.28 3.00
CA THR A 14 -38.01 29.06 4.00
C THR A 14 -36.67 28.93 3.29
N ARG A 15 -35.95 30.06 3.22
CA ARG A 15 -34.60 30.17 2.69
C ARG A 15 -33.64 29.43 3.63
N ASN A 16 -33.66 28.10 3.58
CA ASN A 16 -32.63 27.27 4.19
C ASN A 16 -31.35 27.44 3.38
N SER A 17 -30.61 28.50 3.73
CA SER A 17 -29.20 28.68 3.44
C SER A 17 -28.44 27.46 3.97
N ARG A 18 -28.27 26.46 3.11
CA ARG A 18 -27.41 25.32 3.35
C ARG A 18 -26.02 25.86 3.64
N THR A 19 -25.66 25.88 4.92
CA THR A 19 -24.35 26.31 5.40
C THR A 19 -23.26 25.56 4.64
N PRO A 20 -22.14 26.20 4.31
CA PRO A 20 -21.09 25.58 3.51
C PRO A 20 -20.58 24.36 4.27
N ARG A 21 -20.98 23.19 3.74
CA ARG A 21 -20.63 21.83 4.15
C ARG A 21 -19.41 21.81 5.05
N MET A 22 -19.62 21.79 6.37
CA MET A 22 -18.58 21.40 7.33
C MET A 22 -18.27 19.93 7.07
N ALA A 23 -17.43 19.69 6.06
CA ALA A 23 -16.73 18.46 5.80
C ALA A 23 -15.71 18.29 6.93
N ARG A 24 -16.25 18.02 8.13
CA ARG A 24 -15.58 17.59 9.36
C ARG A 24 -14.39 16.77 8.94
N MET A 25 -13.18 17.34 9.08
CA MET A 25 -11.97 16.79 8.48
C MET A 25 -11.85 15.34 8.93
N ALA A 26 -12.23 14.41 8.05
CA ALA A 26 -12.14 13.00 8.29
C ALA A 26 -10.64 12.69 8.26
N ARG A 27 -10.00 12.80 9.43
CA ARG A 27 -8.60 12.47 9.69
C ARG A 27 -8.34 11.20 8.90
N ARG A 28 -7.58 11.29 7.80
CA ARG A 28 -7.29 10.13 6.95
C ARG A 28 -6.48 9.19 7.84
N THR A 29 -7.16 8.23 8.46
CA THR A 29 -6.59 7.23 9.37
C THR A 29 -5.67 6.26 8.64
N HIS A 30 -5.63 6.34 7.31
CA HIS A 30 -4.84 5.51 6.43
C HIS A 30 -4.08 6.37 5.41
N VAL A 31 -2.87 5.93 5.07
CA VAL A 31 -2.07 6.42 3.93
C VAL A 31 -2.07 5.37 2.83
N VAL A 32 -2.03 5.83 1.58
CA VAL A 32 -1.77 4.97 0.42
C VAL A 32 -0.26 4.93 0.22
N VAL A 33 0.35 3.76 0.36
CA VAL A 33 1.80 3.55 0.17
C VAL A 33 2.06 2.64 -1.03
N PRO A 34 3.19 2.82 -1.75
CA PRO A 34 3.70 1.82 -2.68
C PRO A 34 3.93 0.48 -1.98
N LEU A 35 3.64 -0.61 -2.69
CA LEU A 35 4.01 -1.97 -2.36
C LEU A 35 4.62 -2.61 -3.60
N VAL A 36 5.88 -3.02 -3.49
CA VAL A 36 6.56 -3.88 -4.45
C VAL A 36 6.48 -5.32 -3.94
N ILE A 37 6.13 -6.25 -4.82
CA ILE A 37 6.18 -7.68 -4.55
C ILE A 37 7.07 -8.32 -5.61
N ILE A 38 8.13 -8.99 -5.20
CA ILE A 38 9.09 -9.63 -6.11
C ILE A 38 9.49 -11.01 -5.60
N ASP A 39 9.49 -12.00 -6.50
CA ASP A 39 10.02 -13.33 -6.20
C ASP A 39 11.54 -13.32 -6.45
N VAL A 40 12.35 -13.75 -5.48
CA VAL A 40 13.82 -13.71 -5.54
C VAL A 40 14.39 -15.07 -5.19
N THR A 41 15.14 -15.68 -6.12
CA THR A 41 15.82 -16.97 -5.90
C THR A 41 17.28 -16.76 -5.58
N VAL A 42 17.72 -17.15 -4.39
CA VAL A 42 19.13 -17.08 -3.97
C VAL A 42 19.79 -18.47 -4.01
N PRO A 43 21.11 -18.57 -4.24
CA PRO A 43 21.86 -19.83 -4.15
C PRO A 43 22.03 -20.29 -2.69
N GLY A 44 22.33 -21.58 -2.53
CA GLY A 44 22.39 -22.28 -1.25
C GLY A 44 21.01 -22.74 -0.77
N THR A 45 21.00 -23.61 0.25
CA THR A 45 19.77 -24.18 0.85
C THR A 45 19.37 -23.51 2.17
N SER A 46 20.24 -22.70 2.78
CA SER A 46 19.98 -21.99 4.04
C SER A 46 19.05 -20.80 3.84
N SER A 47 17.77 -21.00 4.15
CA SER A 47 16.79 -19.90 4.18
C SER A 47 17.15 -18.82 5.20
N ALA A 48 17.84 -19.15 6.30
CA ALA A 48 18.33 -18.18 7.27
C ALA A 48 19.39 -17.23 6.67
N ASN A 49 20.29 -17.74 5.82
CA ASN A 49 21.30 -16.92 5.14
C ASN A 49 20.64 -16.03 4.09
N GLY A 50 19.72 -16.59 3.28
CA GLY A 50 18.95 -15.82 2.30
C GLY A 50 18.13 -14.69 2.94
N ARG A 51 17.50 -14.94 4.10
CA ARG A 51 16.85 -13.88 4.88
C ARG A 51 17.82 -12.79 5.29
N ARG A 52 18.97 -13.14 5.89
CA ARG A 52 19.97 -12.15 6.34
C ARG A 52 20.46 -11.27 5.18
N ALA A 53 20.74 -11.85 4.02
CA ALA A 53 21.16 -11.11 2.84
C ALA A 53 20.05 -10.16 2.31
N LEU A 54 18.79 -10.62 2.28
CA LEU A 54 17.65 -9.80 1.87
C LEU A 54 17.35 -8.64 2.84
N HIS A 55 17.42 -8.88 4.15
CA HIS A 55 17.30 -7.80 5.15
C HIS A 55 18.48 -6.81 5.06
N ALA A 56 19.71 -7.27 4.80
CA ALA A 56 20.86 -6.39 4.60
C ALA A 56 20.75 -5.52 3.33
N ALA A 57 20.16 -6.05 2.25
CA ALA A 57 19.99 -5.33 0.98
C ALA A 57 18.84 -4.31 1.00
N LEU A 58 17.74 -4.60 1.70
CA LEU A 58 16.48 -3.87 1.60
C LEU A 58 16.00 -3.22 2.91
N GLY A 59 16.61 -3.55 4.06
CA GLY A 59 16.23 -3.06 5.39
C GLY A 59 15.12 -3.87 6.06
N GLU A 60 14.45 -3.27 7.06
CA GLU A 60 13.49 -3.97 7.92
C GLU A 60 12.00 -3.76 7.58
N ASP A 61 11.59 -2.72 6.82
CA ASP A 61 10.19 -2.57 6.33
C ASP A 61 9.93 -3.46 5.10
N LEU A 62 10.10 -4.77 5.30
CA LEU A 62 9.83 -5.79 4.30
C LEU A 62 9.27 -7.06 4.94
N ARG A 63 8.71 -7.94 4.11
CA ARG A 63 8.24 -9.28 4.51
C ARG A 63 8.87 -10.32 3.59
N LEU A 64 9.42 -11.36 4.20
CA LEU A 64 10.01 -12.51 3.51
C LEU A 64 9.22 -13.77 3.84
N TYR A 65 8.68 -14.41 2.81
CA TYR A 65 8.10 -15.75 2.89
C TYR A 65 8.96 -16.71 2.04
N VAL A 66 9.28 -17.89 2.56
CA VAL A 66 9.93 -18.93 1.75
C VAL A 66 8.88 -19.59 0.87
N VAL A 67 9.08 -19.56 -0.45
CA VAL A 67 8.18 -20.17 -1.44
C VAL A 67 8.61 -21.60 -1.73
N THR A 68 9.91 -21.84 -1.85
CA THR A 68 10.48 -23.16 -2.18
C THR A 68 11.93 -23.25 -1.70
N ILE A 69 12.36 -24.44 -1.26
CA ILE A 69 13.76 -24.80 -1.09
C ILE A 69 14.03 -25.97 -2.04
N ASP A 70 14.82 -25.73 -3.08
CA ASP A 70 15.28 -26.75 -4.02
C ASP A 70 16.64 -27.25 -3.55
N GLN A 71 16.66 -28.45 -2.97
CA GLN A 71 17.89 -29.10 -2.50
C GLN A 71 18.72 -29.71 -3.65
N GLN A 72 18.11 -30.00 -4.81
CA GLN A 72 18.80 -30.61 -5.95
C GLN A 72 19.56 -29.57 -6.78
N ARG A 73 19.11 -28.30 -6.76
CA ARG A 73 19.75 -27.17 -7.44
C ARG A 73 20.39 -26.16 -6.49
N GLU A 74 20.42 -26.49 -5.19
CA GLU A 74 20.88 -25.65 -4.08
C GLU A 74 20.37 -24.20 -4.16
N ARG A 75 19.04 -24.02 -4.08
CA ARG A 75 18.39 -22.70 -4.17
C ARG A 75 17.26 -22.53 -3.17
N VAL A 76 17.06 -21.30 -2.69
CA VAL A 76 15.86 -20.88 -1.95
C VAL A 76 15.15 -19.75 -2.71
N THR A 77 13.87 -19.94 -2.99
CA THR A 77 13.00 -18.90 -3.57
C THR A 77 12.24 -18.19 -2.46
N PHE A 78 12.38 -16.87 -2.39
CA PHE A 78 11.67 -15.99 -1.47
C PHE A 78 10.60 -15.17 -2.19
N ARG A 79 9.46 -15.00 -1.53
CA ARG A 79 8.50 -13.94 -1.80
C ARG A 79 8.91 -12.73 -0.97
N VAL A 80 9.32 -11.65 -1.61
CA VAL A 80 9.72 -10.39 -0.97
C VAL A 80 8.61 -9.37 -1.18
N GLU A 81 8.05 -8.85 -0.09
CA GLU A 81 7.14 -7.69 -0.11
C GLU A 81 7.84 -6.50 0.53
N VAL A 82 8.01 -5.40 -0.22
CA VAL A 82 8.68 -4.16 0.24
C VAL A 82 7.72 -3.00 0.08
N THR A 83 7.56 -2.18 1.11
CA THR A 83 6.75 -0.96 1.04
C THR A 83 7.59 0.30 0.91
N SER A 84 6.94 1.41 0.54
CA SER A 84 7.54 2.75 0.59
C SER A 84 8.72 2.99 -0.36
N ARG A 85 9.00 2.07 -1.29
CA ARG A 85 10.00 2.16 -2.37
C ARG A 85 9.35 1.95 -3.74
N SER A 86 9.99 2.39 -4.82
CA SER A 86 9.60 2.02 -6.19
C SER A 86 10.10 0.62 -6.55
N LEU A 87 9.61 0.07 -7.67
CA LEU A 87 10.11 -1.21 -8.19
C LEU A 87 11.58 -1.10 -8.62
N ASP A 88 11.96 0.02 -9.24
CA ASP A 88 13.31 0.23 -9.78
C ASP A 88 14.34 0.39 -8.65
N ASP A 89 13.98 1.05 -7.54
CA ASP A 89 14.79 1.09 -6.31
C ASP A 89 15.05 -0.32 -5.76
N VAL A 90 14.00 -1.16 -5.70
CA VAL A 90 14.08 -2.52 -5.15
C VAL A 90 14.91 -3.43 -6.06
N ILE A 91 14.76 -3.32 -7.38
CA ILE A 91 15.62 -4.03 -8.35
C ILE A 91 17.07 -3.59 -8.19
N GLY A 92 17.33 -2.28 -8.19
CA GLY A 92 18.68 -1.72 -8.08
C GLY A 92 19.41 -2.20 -6.81
N LEU A 93 18.74 -2.12 -5.66
CA LEU A 93 19.27 -2.60 -4.37
C LEU A 93 19.54 -4.11 -4.38
N LEU A 94 18.65 -4.93 -4.95
CA LEU A 94 18.85 -6.37 -5.06
C LEU A 94 20.03 -6.70 -5.99
N THR A 95 20.14 -6.04 -7.15
CA THR A 95 21.24 -6.25 -8.10
C THR A 95 22.60 -5.75 -7.59
N ALA A 96 22.61 -4.74 -6.70
CA ALA A 96 23.84 -4.21 -6.11
C ALA A 96 24.33 -4.99 -4.88
N ALA A 97 23.50 -5.87 -4.31
CA ALA A 97 23.80 -6.58 -3.06
C ALA A 97 23.81 -8.11 -3.19
N LEU A 98 23.31 -8.68 -4.30
CA LEU A 98 23.13 -10.13 -4.47
C LEU A 98 23.63 -10.61 -5.84
N ASP A 99 24.94 -10.66 -6.03
CA ASP A 99 25.64 -10.97 -7.31
C ASP A 99 25.14 -12.22 -8.06
N HIS A 100 24.53 -13.17 -7.35
CA HIS A 100 24.10 -14.47 -7.87
C HIS A 100 22.61 -14.77 -7.64
N ALA A 101 21.81 -13.78 -7.24
CA ALA A 101 20.36 -13.95 -7.12
C ALA A 101 19.66 -13.85 -8.48
N THR A 102 18.65 -14.70 -8.70
CA THR A 102 17.74 -14.59 -9.85
C THR A 102 16.50 -13.80 -9.44
N LEU A 103 16.24 -12.68 -10.11
CA LEU A 103 14.98 -11.95 -9.96
C LEU A 103 13.90 -12.60 -10.82
N GLY A 104 12.79 -12.97 -10.18
CA GLY A 104 11.64 -13.63 -10.78
C GLY A 104 10.49 -12.64 -11.07
N ARG A 105 9.26 -13.08 -10.79
CA ARG A 105 8.07 -12.27 -11.07
C ARG A 105 8.00 -11.06 -10.13
N ALA A 106 8.04 -9.87 -10.70
CA ALA A 106 7.81 -8.61 -10.00
C ALA A 106 6.39 -8.06 -10.22
N ARG A 107 5.90 -7.27 -9.26
CA ARG A 107 4.66 -6.47 -9.35
C ARG A 107 4.76 -5.24 -8.45
N ALA A 108 4.58 -4.05 -9.04
CA ALA A 108 4.24 -2.85 -8.28
C ALA A 108 2.71 -2.78 -8.05
N THR A 109 2.30 -2.26 -6.89
CA THR A 109 0.91 -1.92 -6.55
C THR A 109 0.91 -0.85 -5.46
N VAL A 110 -0.27 -0.42 -5.01
CA VAL A 110 -0.42 0.39 -3.80
C VAL A 110 -1.32 -0.30 -2.77
N ILE A 111 -1.09 -0.04 -1.49
CA ILE A 111 -1.93 -0.53 -0.39
C ILE A 111 -2.32 0.61 0.55
N ARG A 112 -3.37 0.40 1.34
CA ARG A 112 -3.76 1.31 2.44
C ARG A 112 -3.20 0.76 3.75
N ARG A 113 -2.19 1.41 4.33
CA ARG A 113 -1.76 1.17 5.73
C ARG A 113 -2.44 2.18 6.65
N PRO A 114 -2.70 1.87 7.93
CA PRO A 114 -3.00 2.88 8.94
C PRO A 114 -1.92 3.97 9.00
N ARG A 115 -2.25 5.14 9.57
CA ARG A 115 -1.23 6.09 10.00
C ARG A 115 -0.71 5.70 11.38
N GLU A 116 0.57 5.36 11.43
CA GLU A 116 1.36 5.43 12.66
C GLU A 116 1.50 6.91 13.08
N HIS A 117 1.60 7.15 14.39
CA HIS A 117 1.52 8.46 15.06
C HIS A 117 2.50 8.51 16.22
#